data_AF-A0A7G2MEQ4-F1
#
_entry.id   AF-A0A7G2MEQ4-F1
#
_cell.length_a   1.000
_cell.length_b   1.000
_cell.length_c   1.000
_cell.angle_alpha   90.00
_cell.angle_beta   90.00
_cell.angle_gamma   90.00
#
_symmetry.space_group_name_H-M   'P 1'
#
loop_
_entity.id
_entity.type
_entity.pdbx_description
1 polymer ?
#
loop_
_entity_poly.entity_id
_entity_poly.type
_entity_poly.pdbx_seq_one_letter_code
_entity_poly.pdbx_strand_id
1 'polypeptide(L)'
;MITLKCIEIYEKYGGNEDGFLRCATSEERLLLNYSCWILLDEFVQDLIIVKRGLASGSFIKSLDERLGESCDDEATIHALMIMVDQFI
;
A
#
# COMPACT_ATOMS: atom_id res chain seq x y z
N MET A 1 -7.47 -5.60 6.33
CA MET A 1 -6.16 -6.23 6.21
C MET A 1 -5.71 -6.08 4.76
N ILE A 2 -4.51 -5.54 4.55
CA ILE A 2 -3.84 -5.53 3.25
C ILE A 2 -3.26 -6.92 3.04
N THR A 3 -3.52 -7.50 1.87
CA THR A 3 -2.96 -8.79 1.45
C THR A 3 -2.11 -8.57 0.20
N LEU A 4 -1.33 -9.57 -0.19
CA LEU A 4 -0.62 -9.55 -1.47
C LEU A 4 -1.55 -9.23 -2.65
N LYS A 5 -2.78 -9.75 -2.64
CA LYS A 5 -3.74 -9.50 -3.71
C LYS A 5 -4.19 -8.05 -3.78
N CYS A 6 -4.27 -7.37 -2.63
CA CYS A 6 -4.53 -5.93 -2.58
C CYS A 6 -3.44 -5.15 -3.31
N ILE A 7 -2.17 -5.51 -3.09
CA ILE A 7 -1.00 -4.87 -3.72
C ILE A 7 -1.02 -5.11 -5.23
N GLU A 8 -1.23 -6.35 -5.69
CA GLU A 8 -1.30 -6.67 -7.12
C GLU A 8 -2.39 -5.86 -7.86
N ILE A 9 -3.56 -5.70 -7.23
CA ILE A 9 -4.65 -4.91 -7.80
C ILE A 9 -4.26 -3.43 -7.82
N TYR A 10 -3.71 -2.89 -6.73
CA TYR A 10 -3.26 -1.50 -6.67
C TYR A 10 -2.20 -1.19 -7.76
N GLU A 11 -1.22 -2.09 -7.95
CA GLU A 11 -0.22 -2.00 -9.03
C GLU A 11 -0.83 -2.06 -10.42
N LYS A 12 -1.81 -2.95 -10.65
CA LYS A 12 -2.51 -3.05 -11.94
C LYS A 12 -3.11 -1.71 -12.37
N TYR A 13 -3.61 -0.93 -11.42
CA TYR A 13 -4.16 0.40 -11.66
C TYR A 13 -3.12 1.52 -11.50
N GLY A 14 -1.87 1.20 -11.17
CA GLY A 14 -0.77 2.17 -11.03
C GLY A 14 -1.04 3.24 -9.98
N GLY A 15 -1.75 2.89 -8.90
CA GLY A 15 -2.21 3.85 -7.90
C GLY A 15 -3.27 4.86 -8.40
N ASN A 16 -3.84 4.67 -9.61
CA ASN A 16 -4.89 5.53 -10.13
C ASN A 16 -6.28 5.15 -9.57
N GLU A 17 -6.69 5.83 -8.50
CA GLU A 17 -7.98 5.63 -7.83
C GLU A 17 -9.18 5.79 -8.77
N ASP A 18 -9.21 6.83 -9.61
CA ASP A 18 -10.32 7.05 -10.56
C ASP A 18 -10.40 5.90 -11.58
N GLY A 19 -9.24 5.43 -12.04
CA GLY A 19 -9.12 4.24 -12.89
C GLY A 19 -9.69 2.99 -12.22
N PHE A 20 -9.34 2.75 -10.96
CA PHE A 20 -9.88 1.64 -10.17
C PHE A 20 -11.40 1.76 -9.97
N LEU A 21 -11.90 2.90 -9.51
CA LEU A 21 -13.32 3.13 -9.22
C LEU A 21 -14.21 2.97 -10.46
N ARG A 22 -13.70 3.28 -11.65
CA ARG A 22 -14.44 3.17 -12.92
C ARG A 22 -14.32 1.80 -13.58
N CYS A 23 -13.15 1.18 -13.50
CA CYS A 23 -12.81 0.03 -14.34
C CYS A 23 -12.60 -1.28 -13.57
N ALA A 24 -12.57 -1.26 -12.22
CA ALA A 24 -12.42 -2.48 -11.43
C ALA A 24 -13.63 -3.40 -11.53
N THR A 25 -13.34 -4.68 -11.72
CA THR A 25 -14.32 -5.76 -11.68
C THR A 25 -14.92 -5.89 -10.28
N SER A 26 -16.08 -6.55 -10.18
CA SER A 26 -16.70 -6.81 -8.87
C SER A 26 -15.81 -7.65 -7.95
N GLU A 27 -15.05 -8.60 -8.51
CA GLU A 27 -14.08 -9.42 -7.76
C GLU A 27 -12.94 -8.57 -7.19
N GLU A 28 -12.36 -7.69 -8.00
CA GLU A 28 -11.29 -6.78 -7.55
C GLU A 28 -11.78 -5.83 -6.45
N ARG A 29 -13.01 -5.34 -6.54
CA ARG A 29 -13.60 -4.49 -5.48
C ARG A 29 -13.90 -5.24 -4.19
N LEU A 30 -14.12 -6.55 -4.25
CA LEU A 30 -14.27 -7.39 -3.06
C LEU A 30 -12.93 -7.63 -2.38
N LEU A 31 -11.87 -7.79 -3.16
CA LEU A 31 -10.51 -8.03 -2.67
C LEU A 31 -9.85 -6.75 -2.16
N LEU A 32 -9.94 -5.66 -2.93
CA LEU A 32 -9.44 -4.34 -2.61
C LEU A 32 -10.61 -3.37 -2.43
N ASN A 33 -11.14 -3.29 -1.22
CA ASN A 33 -12.17 -2.31 -0.91
C ASN A 33 -11.58 -0.90 -0.75
N TYR A 34 -12.45 0.10 -0.67
CA TYR A 34 -12.08 1.51 -0.61
C TYR A 34 -11.15 1.87 0.58
N SER A 35 -11.39 1.31 1.77
CA SER A 35 -10.53 1.60 2.92
C SER A 35 -9.15 0.97 2.78
N CYS A 36 -9.05 -0.21 2.17
CA CYS A 36 -7.76 -0.81 1.83
C CYS A 36 -7.01 -0.01 0.76
N TRP A 37 -7.74 0.59 -0.20
CA TRP A 37 -7.15 1.47 -1.19
C TRP A 37 -6.50 2.70 -0.55
N ILE A 38 -7.25 3.43 0.29
CA ILE A 38 -6.73 4.60 1.00
C ILE A 38 -5.50 4.22 1.83
N LEU A 39 -5.57 3.11 2.55
CA LEU A 39 -4.48 2.67 3.41
C LEU A 39 -3.22 2.30 2.62
N LEU A 40 -3.36 1.67 1.45
CA LEU A 40 -2.24 1.44 0.54
C LEU A 40 -1.63 2.75 0.05
N ASP A 41 -2.48 3.72 -0.32
CA ASP A 41 -2.01 5.04 -0.78
C ASP A 41 -1.21 5.77 0.30
N GLU A 42 -1.71 5.76 1.54
CA GLU A 42 -1.00 6.29 2.71
C GLU A 42 0.35 5.60 2.92
N PHE A 43 0.39 4.27 2.91
CA PHE A 43 1.64 3.54 3.11
C PHE A 43 2.64 3.78 1.99
N VAL A 44 2.20 3.87 0.73
CA VAL A 44 3.08 4.22 -0.39
C VAL A 44 3.74 5.57 -0.15
N GLN A 45 2.97 6.58 0.22
CA GLN A 45 3.49 7.92 0.50
C GLN A 45 4.45 7.92 1.70
N ASP A 46 4.06 7.29 2.81
CA ASP A 46 4.86 7.21 4.03
C ASP A 46 6.20 6.49 3.78
N LEU A 47 6.18 5.38 3.05
CA LEU A 47 7.38 4.63 2.68
C LEU A 47 8.29 5.43 1.74
N ILE A 48 7.75 6.22 0.81
CA ILE A 48 8.53 7.12 -0.04
C ILE A 48 9.25 8.18 0.83
N ILE A 49 8.56 8.76 1.82
CA ILE A 49 9.14 9.74 2.75
C ILE A 49 10.31 9.10 3.54
N VAL A 50 10.11 7.87 4.04
CA VAL A 50 11.16 7.13 4.76
C VAL A 50 12.35 6.82 3.85
N LYS A 51 12.12 6.28 2.65
CA LYS A 51 13.20 5.93 1.71
C LYS A 51 13.98 7.14 1.21
N ARG A 52 13.36 8.32 1.14
CA ARG A 52 14.03 9.59 0.83
C ARG A 52 14.80 10.19 2.01
N GLY A 53 14.80 9.54 3.18
CA GLY A 53 15.49 10.04 4.38
C GLY A 53 14.84 11.29 4.99
N LEU A 54 13.55 11.53 4.70
CA LEU A 54 12.80 12.70 5.16
C LEU A 54 12.00 12.43 6.43
N ALA A 55 11.97 11.19 6.90
CA ALA A 55 11.24 10.77 8.09
C ALA A 55 12.06 10.92 9.38
N SER A 56 11.39 11.25 10.48
CA SER A 56 11.97 11.16 11.82
C SER A 56 11.97 9.71 12.33
N GLY A 57 12.81 9.41 13.33
CA GLY A 57 12.85 8.08 13.93
C GLY A 57 11.51 7.65 14.55
N SER A 58 10.75 8.60 15.13
CA SER A 58 9.41 8.31 15.67
C SER A 58 8.39 8.01 14.57
N PHE A 59 8.52 8.66 13.40
CA PHE A 59 7.67 8.38 12.25
C PHE A 59 7.93 6.98 11.70
N ILE A 60 9.21 6.61 11.52
CA ILE A 60 9.59 5.26 11.07
C ILE A 60 9.02 4.19 12.00
N LYS A 61 9.16 4.37 13.32
CA LYS A 61 8.62 3.43 14.30
C LYS A 61 7.09 3.30 14.21
N SER A 62 6.38 4.43 14.10
CA SER A 62 4.92 4.42 13.97
C SER A 62 4.46 3.77 12.65
N LEU A 63 5.21 3.96 11.56
CA LEU A 63 4.93 3.30 10.28
C LEU A 63 5.10 1.79 10.38
N ASP A 64 6.18 1.32 11.02
CA ASP A 64 6.44 -0.10 11.24
C ASP A 64 5.31 -0.79 12.04
N GLU A 65 4.86 -0.15 13.12
CA GLU A 65 3.71 -0.60 13.92
C GLU A 65 2.42 -0.66 13.07
N ARG A 66 2.12 0.39 12.30
CA ARG A 66 0.93 0.43 11.43
C ARG A 66 0.97 -0.64 10.33
N LEU A 67 2.14 -0.88 9.73
CA LEU A 67 2.32 -1.93 8.73
C LEU A 67 2.07 -3.31 9.34
N GLY A 68 2.62 -3.60 10.52
CA GLY A 68 2.40 -4.86 11.23
C GLY A 68 0.95 -5.09 11.67
N GLU A 69 0.20 -4.03 11.99
CA GLU A 69 -1.22 -4.13 12.35
C GLU A 69 -2.16 -4.25 11.14
N SER A 70 -1.72 -3.77 9.97
CA SER A 70 -2.59 -3.59 8.81
C SER A 70 -2.34 -4.57 7.67
N CYS A 71 -1.15 -5.17 7.60
CA CYS A 71 -0.78 -6.18 6.60
C CYS A 71 -0.99 -7.60 7.15
N ASP A 72 -1.37 -8.51 6.27
CA ASP A 72 -1.70 -9.90 6.62
C ASP A 72 -0.48 -10.67 7.13
N ASP A 73 0.67 -10.45 6.51
CA ASP A 73 1.93 -11.07 6.86
C ASP A 73 3.14 -10.22 6.42
N GLU A 74 4.33 -10.66 6.85
CA GLU A 74 5.61 -10.07 6.48
C GLU A 74 5.88 -10.11 4.97
N ALA A 75 5.38 -11.13 4.27
CA ALA A 75 5.51 -11.22 2.82
C ALA A 75 4.77 -10.08 2.12
N THR A 76 3.60 -9.69 2.63
CA THR A 76 2.82 -8.56 2.16
C THR A 76 3.55 -7.24 2.39
N ILE A 77 4.14 -7.04 3.57
CA ILE A 77 4.96 -5.85 3.86
C ILE A 77 6.15 -5.78 2.90
N HIS A 78 6.83 -6.90 2.66
CA HIS A 78 7.95 -6.96 1.74
C HIS A 78 7.54 -6.65 0.29
N ALA A 79 6.41 -7.19 -0.17
CA ALA A 79 5.88 -6.90 -1.50
C ALA A 79 5.55 -5.40 -1.66
N LEU A 80 4.99 -4.77 -0.63
CA LEU A 80 4.70 -3.33 -0.62
C LEU A 80 5.99 -2.52 -0.71
N MET A 81 7.04 -2.90 0.02
CA MET A 81 8.35 -2.24 -0.06
C MET A 81 8.96 -2.33 -1.47
N ILE A 82 8.88 -3.50 -2.11
CA ILE A 82 9.35 -3.71 -3.49
C ILE A 82 8.55 -2.84 -4.48
N MET A 83 7.23 -2.78 -4.33
CA MET A 83 6.39 -1.93 -5.17
C MET A 83 6.80 -0.46 -5.04
N VAL A 84 7.03 0.01 -3.80
CA VAL A 84 7.43 1.41 -3.55
C VAL A 84 8.77 1.77 -4.19
N ASP A 85 9.71 0.82 -4.30
CA ASP A 85 10.99 1.04 -4.97
C ASP A 85 10.86 1.40 -6.46
N GLN A 86 9.71 1.14 -7.09
CA GLN A 86 9.44 1.54 -8.46
C GLN A 86 9.17 3.05 -8.63
N PHE A 87 8.92 3.78 -7.53
CA PHE A 87 8.55 5.21 -7.53
C PHE A 87 9.70 6.16 -7.13
N ILE A 88 10.90 5.62 -6.88
CA ILE A 88 12.06 6.35 -6.36
C ILE A 88 13.19 6.31 -7.39
#